data_AF-A0A0M3IWQ3-F1
#
_entry.id   AF-A0A0M3IWQ3-F1
#
_cell.length_a   1.000
_cell.length_b   1.000
_cell.length_c   1.000
_cell.angle_alpha   90.00
_cell.angle_beta   90.00
_cell.angle_gamma   90.00
#
_symmetry.space_group_name_H-M   'P 1'
#
loop_
_entity.id
_entity.type
_entity.pdbx_description
1 polymer ?
#
loop_
_entity_poly.entity_id
_entity_poly.type
_entity_poly.pdbx_seq_one_letter_code
_entity_poly.pdbx_strand_id
1 'polypeptide(L)'
;MMEHRSLDKRFHAIDLDPYGSASIFLDSAVQAVADRGILMVTCTDMAVLCGNTPEACYNKYGSVALRHKCCHEFAIRVLLKSIDSHANRYARYIEPLLSISVDFYVRVFVRIHTGAKQAKDCVTKVSYVLACTGCHSLQLQPLARKTTAAASVKFTPSVLNASILGAGGKCIYCDQSIHIAGPIYSDPIHDLAFVRKLIERYEST
;
A
#
# COMPACT_ATOMS: atom_id res chain seq x y z
N MET A 1 2.79 -18.36 -22.18
CA MET A 1 2.29 -17.73 -20.93
C MET A 1 3.48 -17.60 -19.97
N MET A 2 3.92 -16.35 -19.72
CA MET A 2 5.08 -15.90 -18.91
C MET A 2 6.49 -16.30 -19.39
N GLU A 3 7.00 -15.62 -20.43
CA GLU A 3 8.30 -15.87 -21.08
C GLU A 3 9.53 -15.35 -20.30
N HIS A 4 9.33 -14.51 -19.27
CA HIS A 4 10.40 -13.80 -18.53
C HIS A 4 10.56 -14.24 -17.07
N ARG A 5 10.26 -15.50 -16.74
CA ARG A 5 10.46 -16.01 -15.37
C ARG A 5 11.93 -16.28 -15.03
N SER A 6 12.74 -16.64 -16.03
CA SER A 6 14.15 -16.94 -15.84
C SER A 6 14.91 -15.67 -15.42
N LEU A 7 15.84 -15.81 -14.49
CA LEU A 7 16.50 -14.68 -13.82
C LEU A 7 17.22 -13.75 -14.81
N ASP A 8 17.77 -14.32 -15.88
CA ASP A 8 18.46 -13.69 -17.00
C ASP A 8 17.54 -12.83 -17.90
N LYS A 9 16.22 -13.02 -17.82
CA LYS A 9 15.23 -12.34 -18.67
C LYS A 9 14.43 -11.26 -17.96
N ARG A 10 14.78 -10.93 -16.71
CA ARG A 10 14.06 -9.95 -15.89
C ARG A 10 14.51 -8.51 -16.18
N PHE A 11 13.59 -7.57 -16.06
CA PHE A 11 13.84 -6.16 -16.35
C PHE A 11 14.26 -5.39 -15.09
N HIS A 12 15.26 -4.52 -15.22
CA HIS A 12 15.70 -3.65 -14.12
C HIS A 12 14.69 -2.54 -13.79
N ALA A 13 13.88 -2.14 -14.77
CA ALA A 13 12.81 -1.17 -14.62
C ALA A 13 11.59 -1.62 -15.43
N ILE A 14 10.41 -1.50 -14.83
CA ILE A 14 9.12 -1.71 -15.50
C ILE A 14 8.22 -0.52 -15.16
N ASP A 15 7.55 0.05 -16.17
CA ASP A 15 6.54 1.09 -16.01
C ASP A 15 5.18 0.56 -16.44
N LEU A 16 4.22 0.57 -15.52
CA LEU A 16 2.83 0.23 -15.77
C LEU A 16 2.00 1.52 -15.79
N ASP A 17 1.58 1.92 -16.98
CA ASP A 17 0.72 3.09 -17.20
C ASP A 17 -0.53 2.76 -18.05
N PRO A 18 -1.46 1.95 -17.52
CA PRO A 18 -2.68 1.62 -18.23
C PRO A 18 -3.77 2.69 -18.02
N TYR A 19 -4.75 2.70 -18.92
CA TYR A 19 -6.00 3.44 -18.69
C TYR A 19 -6.78 2.82 -17.51
N GLY A 20 -6.97 3.59 -16.44
CA GLY A 20 -7.71 3.19 -15.26
C GLY A 20 -6.83 2.51 -14.22
N SER A 21 -6.96 1.19 -14.07
CA SER A 21 -6.30 0.41 -13.02
C SER A 21 -5.15 -0.44 -13.55
N ALA A 22 -4.03 -0.43 -12.82
CA ALA A 22 -2.93 -1.37 -13.05
C ALA A 22 -3.09 -2.75 -12.38
N SER A 23 -4.16 -2.97 -11.62
CA SER A 23 -4.32 -4.15 -10.75
C SER A 23 -4.15 -5.49 -11.48
N ILE A 24 -4.66 -5.62 -12.70
CA ILE A 24 -4.59 -6.86 -13.49
C ILE A 24 -3.18 -7.20 -13.98
N PHE A 25 -2.28 -6.21 -14.03
CA PHE A 25 -0.90 -6.37 -14.50
C PHE A 25 0.09 -6.63 -13.36
N LEU A 26 -0.31 -6.35 -12.10
CA LEU A 26 0.60 -6.38 -10.95
C LEU A 26 1.25 -7.75 -10.76
N ASP A 27 0.49 -8.84 -10.87
CA ASP A 27 0.97 -10.20 -10.67
C ASP A 27 2.11 -10.57 -11.64
N SER A 28 1.98 -10.18 -12.90
CA SER A 28 3.01 -10.41 -13.92
C SER A 28 4.21 -9.49 -13.72
N ALA A 29 3.97 -8.22 -13.41
CA ALA A 29 5.02 -7.23 -13.27
C ALA A 29 5.96 -7.52 -12.08
N VAL A 30 5.40 -7.92 -10.92
CA VAL A 30 6.22 -8.29 -9.76
C VAL A 30 7.05 -9.55 -9.98
N GLN A 31 6.71 -10.38 -10.97
CA GLN A 31 7.53 -11.53 -11.36
C GLN A 31 8.62 -11.14 -12.38
N ALA A 32 8.28 -10.26 -13.33
CA ALA A 32 9.15 -9.86 -14.43
C ALA A 32 10.27 -8.88 -14.04
N VAL A 33 10.09 -8.10 -12.97
CA VAL A 33 11.11 -7.17 -12.49
C VAL A 33 12.27 -7.91 -11.81
N ALA A 34 13.50 -7.50 -12.09
CA ALA A 34 14.72 -8.06 -11.50
C ALA A 34 14.77 -7.79 -9.98
N ASP A 35 15.63 -8.52 -9.27
CA ASP A 35 15.88 -8.21 -7.85
C ASP A 35 16.50 -6.81 -7.74
N ARG A 36 16.01 -6.02 -6.80
CA ARG A 36 16.35 -4.59 -6.62
C ARG A 36 15.98 -3.70 -7.81
N GLY A 37 15.23 -4.21 -8.78
CA GLY A 37 14.67 -3.44 -9.88
C GLY A 37 13.55 -2.51 -9.41
N ILE A 38 13.21 -1.54 -10.25
CA ILE A 38 12.18 -0.54 -9.97
C ILE A 38 10.91 -0.89 -10.74
N LEU A 39 9.78 -0.90 -10.04
CA LEU A 39 8.45 -0.97 -10.62
C LEU A 39 7.75 0.38 -10.42
N MET A 40 7.33 0.98 -11.52
CA MET A 40 6.56 2.21 -11.55
C MET A 40 5.13 1.86 -11.91
N VAL A 41 4.17 2.38 -11.18
CA VAL A 41 2.75 2.06 -11.37
C VAL A 41 1.94 3.34 -11.33
N THR A 42 1.17 3.57 -12.38
CA THR A 42 0.20 4.66 -12.50
C THR A 42 -1.21 4.09 -12.49
N CYS A 43 -2.10 4.73 -11.72
CA CYS A 43 -3.54 4.46 -11.75
C CYS A 43 -4.30 5.78 -11.89
N THR A 44 -5.22 5.84 -12.84
CA THR A 44 -6.08 7.00 -13.11
C THR A 44 -7.51 6.80 -12.61
N ASP A 45 -7.86 5.63 -12.06
CA ASP A 45 -9.19 5.33 -11.53
C ASP A 45 -9.42 5.84 -10.10
N MET A 46 -9.10 7.13 -9.88
CA MET A 46 -9.21 7.79 -8.58
C MET A 46 -10.61 7.77 -7.98
N ALA A 47 -11.67 7.73 -8.80
CA ALA A 47 -13.03 7.53 -8.29
C ALA A 47 -13.16 6.24 -7.46
N VAL A 48 -12.50 5.16 -7.88
CA VAL A 48 -12.47 3.89 -7.16
C VAL A 48 -11.59 4.01 -5.92
N LEU A 49 -10.35 4.48 -6.09
CA LEU A 49 -9.35 4.55 -5.02
C LEU A 49 -9.66 5.58 -3.93
N CYS A 50 -10.49 6.58 -4.23
CA CYS A 50 -10.97 7.58 -3.27
C CYS A 50 -12.35 7.26 -2.66
N GLY A 51 -12.87 6.04 -2.90
CA GLY A 51 -14.01 5.50 -2.15
C GLY A 51 -15.40 5.82 -2.71
N ASN A 52 -15.54 6.18 -3.99
CA ASN A 52 -16.88 6.34 -4.59
C ASN A 52 -17.56 4.99 -4.87
N THR A 53 -16.78 3.95 -5.14
CA THR A 53 -17.25 2.59 -5.48
C THR A 53 -16.46 1.54 -4.68
N PRO A 54 -16.81 1.32 -3.40
CA PRO A 54 -16.05 0.45 -2.50
C PRO A 54 -15.94 -1.00 -2.98
N GLU A 55 -16.99 -1.53 -3.61
CA GLU A 55 -17.03 -2.87 -4.20
C GLU A 55 -16.05 -3.01 -5.39
N ALA A 56 -15.92 -1.99 -6.23
CA ALA A 56 -14.95 -1.98 -7.30
C ALA A 56 -13.51 -1.91 -6.76
N CYS A 57 -13.30 -1.13 -5.69
CA CYS A 57 -12.01 -1.05 -5.01
C CYS A 57 -11.62 -2.40 -4.40
N TYR A 58 -12.58 -3.10 -3.80
CA TYR A 58 -12.38 -4.43 -3.26
C TYR A 58 -11.98 -5.42 -4.34
N ASN A 59 -12.71 -5.45 -5.47
CA ASN A 59 -12.41 -6.38 -6.57
C ASN A 59 -11.05 -6.12 -7.23
N LYS A 60 -10.68 -4.84 -7.41
CA LYS A 60 -9.42 -4.47 -8.07
C LYS A 60 -8.21 -4.58 -7.15
N TYR A 61 -8.30 -4.11 -5.91
CA TYR A 61 -7.14 -3.91 -5.03
C TYR A 61 -7.16 -4.77 -3.76
N GLY A 62 -8.26 -5.49 -3.49
CA GLY A 62 -8.45 -6.23 -2.25
C GLY A 62 -8.47 -5.31 -1.03
N SER A 63 -9.05 -4.12 -1.17
CA SER A 63 -9.15 -3.10 -0.13
C SER A 63 -10.44 -2.30 -0.30
N VAL A 64 -11.00 -1.79 0.80
CA VAL A 64 -12.14 -0.87 0.77
C VAL A 64 -11.61 0.55 0.96
N ALA A 65 -11.72 1.38 -0.08
CA ALA A 65 -11.38 2.79 -0.01
C ALA A 65 -12.41 3.59 0.77
N LEU A 66 -11.98 4.71 1.35
CA LEU A 66 -12.83 5.62 2.10
C LEU A 66 -12.90 6.98 1.42
N ARG A 67 -14.12 7.49 1.23
CA ARG A 67 -14.33 8.89 0.88
C ARG A 67 -14.02 9.77 2.09
N HIS A 68 -12.81 10.33 2.11
CA HIS A 68 -12.27 11.10 3.21
C HIS A 68 -11.46 12.30 2.73
N LYS A 69 -11.16 13.26 3.61
CA LYS A 69 -10.32 14.42 3.27
C LYS A 69 -8.91 14.04 2.80
N CYS A 70 -8.39 12.91 3.27
CA CYS A 70 -7.09 12.36 2.89
C CYS A 70 -7.21 11.23 1.85
N CYS A 71 -8.26 11.24 1.01
CA CYS A 71 -8.53 10.16 0.05
C CYS A 71 -7.39 9.95 -0.96
N HIS A 72 -6.61 10.97 -1.31
CA HIS A 72 -5.47 10.85 -2.22
C HIS A 72 -4.32 10.05 -1.58
N GLU A 73 -4.02 10.30 -0.30
CA GLU A 73 -3.05 9.49 0.43
C GLU A 73 -3.58 8.06 0.64
N PHE A 74 -4.88 7.93 0.94
CA PHE A 74 -5.53 6.63 1.08
C PHE A 74 -5.40 5.80 -0.21
N ALA A 75 -5.62 6.43 -1.36
CA ALA A 75 -5.45 5.82 -2.69
C ALA A 75 -4.04 5.27 -2.89
N ILE A 76 -3.01 6.06 -2.58
CA ILE A 76 -1.60 5.64 -2.63
C ILE A 76 -1.38 4.41 -1.73
N ARG A 77 -1.88 4.44 -0.49
CA ARG A 77 -1.70 3.34 0.47
C ARG A 77 -2.44 2.07 0.06
N VAL A 78 -3.61 2.19 -0.58
CA VAL A 78 -4.33 1.05 -1.19
C VAL A 78 -3.51 0.45 -2.33
N LEU A 79 -2.96 1.29 -3.21
CA LEU A 79 -2.14 0.85 -4.34
C LEU A 79 -0.86 0.15 -3.86
N LEU A 80 -0.13 0.74 -2.91
CA LEU A 80 1.07 0.14 -2.31
C LEU A 80 0.75 -1.21 -1.66
N LYS A 81 -0.35 -1.31 -0.89
CA LYS A 81 -0.78 -2.58 -0.30
C LYS A 81 -1.11 -3.61 -1.38
N SER A 82 -1.71 -3.19 -2.49
CA SER A 82 -2.02 -4.08 -3.60
C SER A 82 -0.74 -4.64 -4.22
N ILE A 83 0.23 -3.78 -4.56
CA ILE A 83 1.52 -4.20 -5.14
C ILE A 83 2.27 -5.12 -4.17
N ASP A 84 2.35 -4.75 -2.89
CA ASP A 84 3.01 -5.56 -1.86
C ASP A 84 2.36 -6.94 -1.71
N SER A 85 1.03 -7.01 -1.71
CA SER A 85 0.32 -8.28 -1.62
C SER A 85 0.57 -9.21 -2.82
N HIS A 86 0.80 -8.66 -4.02
CA HIS A 86 1.19 -9.44 -5.19
C HIS A 86 2.64 -9.92 -5.07
N ALA A 87 3.57 -9.06 -4.63
CA ALA A 87 4.97 -9.41 -4.43
C ALA A 87 5.16 -10.51 -3.35
N ASN A 88 4.42 -10.42 -2.25
CA ASN A 88 4.52 -11.34 -1.11
C ASN A 88 4.22 -12.80 -1.50
N ARG A 89 3.34 -13.04 -2.49
CA ARG A 89 3.03 -14.37 -3.03
C ARG A 89 4.25 -15.09 -3.61
N TYR A 90 5.27 -14.34 -4.00
CA TYR A 90 6.48 -14.83 -4.64
C TYR A 90 7.72 -14.72 -3.73
N ALA A 91 7.52 -14.59 -2.41
CA ALA A 91 8.60 -14.34 -1.45
C ALA A 91 9.42 -13.07 -1.76
N ARG A 92 8.74 -12.06 -2.32
CA ARG A 92 9.27 -10.72 -2.61
C ARG A 92 8.54 -9.69 -1.78
N TYR A 93 9.12 -8.50 -1.63
CA TYR A 93 8.52 -7.39 -0.90
C TYR A 93 8.85 -6.06 -1.57
N ILE A 94 8.08 -5.03 -1.25
CA ILE A 94 8.29 -3.69 -1.79
C ILE A 94 9.02 -2.78 -0.80
N GLU A 95 9.81 -1.88 -1.37
CA GLU A 95 10.33 -0.68 -0.73
C GLU A 95 9.79 0.53 -1.50
N PRO A 96 8.81 1.28 -0.95
CA PRO A 96 8.33 2.51 -1.57
C PRO A 96 9.44 3.56 -1.63
N LEU A 97 9.77 4.02 -2.84
CA LEU A 97 10.78 5.05 -3.07
C LEU A 97 10.14 6.44 -3.13
N LEU A 98 9.11 6.56 -3.96
CA LEU A 98 8.40 7.80 -4.20
C LEU A 98 6.93 7.51 -4.48
N SER A 99 6.04 8.27 -3.87
CA SER A 99 4.60 8.24 -4.14
C SER A 99 4.10 9.64 -4.44
N ILE A 100 3.28 9.78 -5.48
CA ILE A 100 2.77 11.07 -5.94
C ILE A 100 1.27 10.93 -6.24
N SER A 101 0.51 11.95 -5.88
CA SER A 101 -0.84 12.18 -6.39
C SER A 101 -0.83 13.50 -7.14
N VAL A 102 -1.18 13.47 -8.41
CA VAL A 102 -1.20 14.65 -9.29
C VAL A 102 -2.53 14.65 -10.03
N ASP A 103 -3.27 15.75 -9.89
CA ASP A 103 -4.58 15.96 -10.50
C ASP A 103 -5.53 14.76 -10.37
N PHE A 104 -5.64 13.95 -11.42
CA PHE A 104 -6.57 12.83 -11.53
C PHE A 104 -5.91 11.45 -11.44
N TYR A 105 -4.61 11.36 -11.12
CA TYR A 105 -3.91 10.08 -11.03
C TYR A 105 -3.00 9.98 -9.81
N VAL A 106 -2.65 8.73 -9.47
CA VAL A 106 -1.60 8.40 -8.51
C VAL A 106 -0.50 7.62 -9.21
N ARG A 107 0.74 7.91 -8.83
CA ARG A 107 1.91 7.20 -9.32
C ARG A 107 2.81 6.81 -8.16
N VAL A 108 3.22 5.55 -8.13
CA VAL A 108 4.14 5.02 -7.13
C VAL A 108 5.36 4.40 -7.80
N PHE A 109 6.50 4.59 -7.16
CA PHE A 109 7.79 4.05 -7.54
C PHE A 109 8.22 3.13 -6.41
N VAL A 110 8.34 1.84 -6.68
CA VAL A 110 8.70 0.85 -5.66
C VAL A 110 9.92 0.06 -6.12
N ARG A 111 10.86 -0.20 -5.23
CA ARG A 111 11.93 -1.16 -5.45
C ARG A 111 11.46 -2.54 -5.00
N ILE A 112 11.63 -3.54 -5.85
CA ILE A 112 11.24 -4.92 -5.53
C ILE A 112 12.45 -5.70 -5.04
N HIS A 113 12.31 -6.32 -3.87
CA HIS A 113 13.35 -7.16 -3.28
C HIS A 113 12.88 -8.61 -3.16
N THR A 114 13.83 -9.54 -3.20
CA THR A 114 13.59 -10.97 -3.01
C THR A 114 14.08 -11.36 -1.62
N GLY A 115 13.19 -11.94 -0.81
CA GLY A 115 13.52 -12.32 0.56
C GLY A 115 12.31 -12.86 1.30
N ALA A 116 12.27 -14.18 1.50
CA ALA A 116 11.15 -14.86 2.16
C ALA A 116 10.93 -14.40 3.62
N LYS A 117 12.00 -14.03 4.33
CA LYS A 117 11.91 -13.55 5.71
C LYS A 117 11.23 -12.18 5.77
N GLN A 118 11.64 -11.26 4.90
CA GLN A 118 11.09 -9.91 4.81
C GLN A 118 9.67 -9.91 4.23
N ALA A 119 9.36 -10.81 3.30
CA ALA A 119 7.99 -10.99 2.82
C ALA A 119 7.02 -11.36 3.96
N LYS A 120 7.46 -12.18 4.93
CA LYS A 120 6.66 -12.46 6.14
C LYS A 120 6.47 -11.22 7.01
N ASP A 121 7.45 -10.32 7.06
CA ASP A 121 7.36 -9.07 7.81
C ASP A 121 6.33 -8.10 7.22
N CYS A 122 5.96 -8.25 5.95
CA CYS A 122 5.06 -7.30 5.28
C CYS A 122 3.66 -7.23 5.91
N VAL A 123 3.21 -8.29 6.58
CA VAL A 123 1.92 -8.26 7.32
C VAL A 123 1.88 -7.19 8.41
N THR A 124 3.04 -6.78 8.97
CA THR A 124 3.10 -5.70 9.98
C THR A 124 2.99 -4.31 9.37
N LYS A 125 3.10 -4.21 8.03
CA LYS A 125 2.99 -2.96 7.26
C LYS A 125 1.58 -2.70 6.76
N VAL A 126 0.60 -3.50 7.20
CA VAL A 126 -0.78 -3.45 6.74
C VAL A 126 -1.70 -3.18 7.92
N SER A 127 -2.62 -2.23 7.74
CA SER A 127 -3.60 -1.84 8.75
C SER A 127 -5.00 -1.66 8.16
N TYR A 128 -6.02 -1.96 8.95
CA TYR A 128 -7.35 -1.40 8.74
C TYR A 128 -7.39 0.04 9.24
N VAL A 129 -8.35 0.81 8.75
CA VAL A 129 -8.58 2.20 9.18
C VAL A 129 -9.97 2.32 9.76
N LEU A 130 -10.05 2.80 11.00
CA LEU A 130 -11.29 3.26 11.61
C LEU A 130 -11.37 4.76 11.38
N ALA A 131 -12.45 5.24 10.78
CA ALA A 131 -12.58 6.63 10.37
C ALA A 131 -13.93 7.21 10.78
N CYS A 132 -13.91 8.31 11.52
CA CYS A 132 -15.12 9.03 11.90
C CYS A 132 -15.67 9.88 10.73
N THR A 133 -16.98 9.80 10.49
CA THR A 133 -17.68 10.60 9.47
C THR A 133 -17.85 12.06 9.83
N GLY A 134 -17.86 12.39 11.13
CA GLY A 134 -18.04 13.74 11.63
C GLY A 134 -16.73 14.52 11.71
N CYS A 135 -15.90 14.18 12.69
CA CYS A 135 -14.67 14.93 12.98
C CYS A 135 -13.46 14.51 12.14
N HIS A 136 -13.59 13.49 11.27
CA HIS A 136 -12.50 12.97 10.43
C HIS A 136 -11.31 12.37 11.20
N SER A 137 -11.48 12.06 12.49
CA SER A 137 -10.49 11.31 13.25
C SER A 137 -10.26 9.94 12.63
N LEU A 138 -8.99 9.59 12.44
CA LEU A 138 -8.56 8.29 11.92
C LEU A 138 -7.79 7.53 12.99
N GLN A 139 -8.01 6.23 13.05
CA GLN A 139 -7.23 5.31 13.83
C GLN A 139 -6.81 4.11 12.97
N LEU A 140 -5.52 3.79 12.98
CA LEU A 140 -5.01 2.58 12.34
C LEU A 140 -5.15 1.39 13.29
N GLN A 141 -5.63 0.28 12.75
CA GLN A 141 -5.66 -1.03 13.39
C GLN A 141 -4.73 -1.97 12.61
N PRO A 142 -3.47 -2.14 13.05
CA PRO A 142 -2.54 -3.08 12.43
C PRO A 142 -3.11 -4.49 12.40
N LEU A 143 -2.83 -5.28 11.35
CA LEU A 143 -3.35 -6.65 11.23
C LEU A 143 -2.58 -7.64 12.12
N ALA A 144 -1.26 -7.49 12.21
CA ALA A 144 -0.40 -8.37 12.99
C ALA A 144 0.69 -7.61 13.72
N ARG A 145 1.12 -8.18 14.84
CA ARG A 145 2.27 -7.76 15.63
C ARG A 145 3.40 -8.79 15.48
N LYS A 146 4.61 -8.28 15.33
CA LYS A 146 5.84 -9.07 15.40
C LYS A 146 6.50 -8.86 16.77
N THR A 147 6.83 -9.97 17.43
CA THR A 147 7.60 -9.98 18.68
C THR A 147 8.87 -10.78 18.47
N THR A 148 10.01 -10.22 18.85
CA THR A 148 11.32 -10.87 18.77
C THR A 148 11.77 -11.20 20.19
N ALA A 149 11.86 -12.49 20.52
CA ALA A 149 12.33 -12.96 21.82
C ALA A 149 13.55 -13.86 21.60
N ALA A 150 14.72 -13.40 22.07
CA ALA A 150 16.03 -14.01 21.86
C ALA A 150 16.30 -14.34 20.38
N ALA A 151 16.13 -15.62 19.99
CA ALA A 151 16.35 -16.13 18.64
C ALA A 151 15.06 -16.46 17.85
N SER A 152 13.89 -16.26 18.46
CA SER A 152 12.60 -16.60 17.85
C SER A 152 11.82 -15.35 17.41
N VAL A 153 11.28 -15.40 16.20
CA VAL A 153 10.38 -14.38 15.66
C VAL A 153 8.97 -14.97 15.67
N LYS A 154 8.06 -14.33 16.41
CA LYS A 154 6.65 -14.73 16.46
C LYS A 154 5.77 -13.64 15.86
N PHE A 155 4.88 -14.05 14.98
CA PHE A 155 3.80 -13.21 14.45
C PHE A 155 2.50 -13.59 15.16
N THR A 156 1.79 -12.61 15.68
CA THR A 156 0.47 -12.79 16.27
C THR A 156 -0.49 -11.79 15.66
N PRO A 157 -1.78 -12.15 15.48
CA PRO A 157 -2.80 -11.15 15.18
C PRO A 157 -2.73 -9.99 16.19
N SER A 158 -2.94 -8.78 15.71
CA SER A 158 -2.98 -7.62 16.60
C SER A 158 -4.22 -7.66 17.48
N VAL A 159 -4.08 -7.19 18.71
CA VAL A 159 -5.23 -6.95 19.59
C VAL A 159 -6.07 -5.82 18.99
N LEU A 160 -7.39 -6.00 19.00
CA LEU A 160 -8.32 -4.95 18.59
C LEU A 160 -8.14 -3.75 19.52
N ASN A 161 -7.79 -2.61 18.93
CA ASN A 161 -7.76 -1.32 19.56
C ASN A 161 -8.72 -0.42 18.78
N ALA A 162 -9.84 -0.07 19.43
CA ALA A 162 -10.84 0.84 18.88
C ALA A 162 -11.00 2.04 19.81
N SER A 163 -9.90 2.68 20.21
CA SER A 163 -9.90 3.81 21.15
C SER A 163 -10.79 4.99 20.73
N ILE A 164 -11.00 5.20 19.42
CA ILE A 164 -11.93 6.22 18.92
C ILE A 164 -13.41 5.83 19.08
N LEU A 165 -13.72 4.58 19.43
CA LEU A 165 -15.07 4.04 19.58
C LEU A 165 -15.50 4.10 21.06
N GLY A 166 -16.55 4.87 21.35
CA GLY A 166 -17.16 4.99 22.67
C GLY A 166 -18.18 3.88 22.97
N ALA A 167 -18.75 3.92 24.18
CA ALA A 167 -19.66 2.89 24.71
C ALA A 167 -20.94 2.66 23.86
N GLY A 168 -21.30 3.60 22.98
CA GLY A 168 -22.44 3.49 22.06
C GLY A 168 -22.08 3.08 20.63
N GLY A 169 -20.85 2.64 20.35
CA GLY A 169 -20.41 2.36 18.97
C GLY A 169 -20.23 3.62 18.11
N LYS A 170 -20.08 4.77 18.75
CA LYS A 170 -19.93 6.09 18.13
C LYS A 170 -18.60 6.72 18.48
N CYS A 171 -18.22 7.76 17.74
CA CYS A 171 -16.97 8.47 17.96
C CYS A 171 -16.93 9.18 19.33
N ILE A 172 -15.87 8.94 20.11
CA ILE A 172 -15.68 9.61 21.42
C ILE A 172 -15.56 11.14 21.34
N TYR A 173 -15.24 11.69 20.17
CA TYR A 173 -15.00 13.12 19.99
C TYR A 173 -16.23 13.91 19.54
N CYS A 174 -17.13 13.28 18.77
CA CYS A 174 -18.26 14.01 18.14
C CYS A 174 -19.56 13.21 18.03
N ASP A 175 -19.63 12.01 18.62
CA ASP A 175 -20.81 11.14 18.63
C ASP A 175 -21.35 10.75 17.23
N GLN A 176 -20.52 10.88 16.19
CA GLN A 176 -20.84 10.45 14.83
C GLN A 176 -20.40 9.00 14.56
N SER A 177 -20.88 8.44 13.44
CA SER A 177 -20.55 7.07 13.04
C SER A 177 -19.06 6.90 12.71
N ILE A 178 -18.56 5.69 12.93
CA ILE A 178 -17.20 5.28 12.55
C ILE A 178 -17.32 4.20 11.48
N HIS A 179 -16.67 4.40 10.35
CA HIS A 179 -16.53 3.40 9.31
C HIS A 179 -15.21 2.66 9.43
N ILE A 180 -15.21 1.41 8.97
CA ILE A 180 -14.00 0.63 8.76
C ILE A 180 -13.65 0.63 7.27
N ALA A 181 -12.37 0.81 6.97
CA ALA A 181 -11.83 0.80 5.62
C ALA A 181 -10.47 0.06 5.58
N GLY A 182 -9.95 -0.15 4.38
CA GLY A 182 -8.71 -0.88 4.14
C GLY A 182 -8.93 -2.37 3.77
N PRO A 183 -7.91 -3.22 3.94
CA PRO A 183 -6.60 -2.91 4.51
C PRO A 183 -5.74 -2.01 3.61
N ILE A 184 -4.91 -1.15 4.21
CA ILE A 184 -4.00 -0.23 3.52
C ILE A 184 -2.56 -0.44 3.98
N TYR A 185 -1.60 0.09 3.20
CA TYR A 185 -0.19 0.13 3.57
C TYR A 185 0.04 1.24 4.62
N SER A 186 0.48 0.86 5.81
CA SER A 186 0.63 1.76 6.96
C SER A 186 2.08 2.18 7.25
N ASP A 187 3.06 1.63 6.55
CA ASP A 187 4.48 2.01 6.66
C ASP A 187 4.77 3.30 5.83
N PRO A 188 6.01 3.85 5.86
CA PRO A 188 6.42 4.97 5.02
C PRO A 188 6.16 4.73 3.53
N ILE A 189 5.62 5.75 2.86
CA ILE A 189 5.27 5.72 1.43
C ILE A 189 6.37 6.34 0.54
N HIS A 190 7.49 6.76 1.14
CA HIS A 190 8.67 7.34 0.51
C HIS A 190 9.94 6.86 1.19
N ASP A 191 11.03 6.75 0.42
CA ASP A 191 12.39 6.76 0.94
C ASP A 191 12.91 8.20 0.87
N LEU A 192 13.01 8.85 2.04
CA LEU A 192 13.44 10.24 2.13
C LEU A 192 14.88 10.46 1.63
N ALA A 193 15.76 9.46 1.76
CA ALA A 193 17.12 9.57 1.25
C ALA A 193 17.14 9.50 -0.28
N PHE A 194 16.31 8.64 -0.88
CA PHE A 194 16.11 8.60 -2.32
C PHE A 194 15.53 9.91 -2.85
N VAL A 195 14.48 10.44 -2.21
CA VAL A 195 13.81 11.68 -2.63
C VAL A 195 14.76 12.88 -2.55
N ARG A 196 15.56 13.01 -1.49
CA ARG A 196 16.55 14.09 -1.37
C ARG A 196 17.57 14.06 -2.51
N LYS A 197 18.14 12.88 -2.79
CA LYS A 197 19.08 12.70 -3.91
C LYS A 197 18.45 13.03 -5.26
N LEU A 198 17.16 12.72 -5.43
CA LEU A 198 16.43 13.04 -6.65
C LEU A 198 16.28 14.56 -6.83
N ILE A 199 15.98 15.29 -5.75
CA ILE A 199 15.89 16.76 -5.76
C ILE A 199 17.26 17.38 -6.06
N GLU A 200 18.32 16.97 -5.37
CA GLU A 200 19.69 17.44 -5.63
C GLU A 200 20.11 17.21 -7.09
N ARG A 201 19.72 16.07 -7.67
CA ARG A 201 19.99 15.75 -9.08
C ARG A 201 19.20 16.64 -10.04
N TYR A 202 17.96 16.95 -9.71
CA TYR A 202 17.12 17.84 -10.50
C TYR A 202 17.63 19.28 -10.48
N GLU A 203 18.03 19.80 -9.32
CA GLU A 203 18.55 21.17 -9.17
C GLU A 203 19.93 21.38 -9.81
N SER A 204 20.72 20.30 -9.95
CA SER A 204 22.02 20.32 -10.62
C SER A 204 21.96 20.12 -12.13
N THR A 205 20.76 19.96 -12.70
CA THR A 205 20.53 19.84 -14.14
C THR A 205 20.03 21.17 -14.71
#